data_AF-A0A967KKP3-F1
#
_entry.id   AF-A0A967KKP3-F1
#
_cell.length_a   1.000
_cell.length_b   1.000
_cell.length_c   1.000
_cell.angle_alpha   90.00
_cell.angle_beta   90.00
_cell.angle_gamma   90.00
#
_symmetry.space_group_name_H-M   'P 1'
#
loop_
_entity.id
_entity.type
_entity.pdbx_description
1 polymer ?
#
loop_
_entity_poly.entity_id
_entity_poly.type
_entity_poly.pdbx_seq_one_letter_code
_entity_poly.pdbx_strand_id
1 'polypeptide(L)'
;MTKKQSILLSIAVALMFSLLFFIIFGEHGFIDLNSLKAEQNRLTEENEQLTQKNLTLSVEIDRLKHDPHYIESVARQELGMV
;
A
#
# COMPACT_ATOMS: atom_id res chain seq x y z
N MET A 1 -43.89 22.06 26.79
CA MET A 1 -42.67 22.77 26.38
C MET A 1 -43.05 23.96 25.53
N THR A 2 -42.45 25.14 25.75
CA THR A 2 -42.74 26.30 24.90
C THR A 2 -42.14 26.08 23.51
N LYS A 3 -42.81 26.54 22.43
CA LYS A 3 -42.34 26.32 21.05
C LYS A 3 -40.87 26.73 20.84
N LYS A 4 -40.41 27.75 21.57
CA LYS A 4 -39.01 28.21 21.57
C LYS A 4 -38.02 27.16 22.12
N GLN A 5 -38.38 26.44 23.18
CA GLN A 5 -37.55 25.38 23.75
C GLN A 5 -37.39 24.20 22.78
N SER A 6 -38.46 23.84 22.07
CA SER A 6 -38.40 22.76 21.06
C SER A 6 -37.47 23.11 19.90
N ILE A 7 -37.50 24.36 19.43
CA ILE A 7 -36.63 24.84 18.34
C ILE A 7 -35.16 24.81 18.76
N LEU A 8 -34.85 25.30 19.97
CA LEU A 8 -33.48 25.27 20.51
C LEU A 8 -32.96 23.84 20.65
N LEU A 9 -33.81 22.92 21.09
CA LEU A 9 -33.44 21.51 21.24
C LEU A 9 -33.19 20.84 19.87
N SER A 10 -34.01 21.14 18.87
CA SER A 10 -33.78 20.67 17.50
C SER A 10 -32.47 21.20 16.90
N ILE A 11 -32.13 22.48 17.14
CA ILE A 11 -30.85 23.05 16.68
C ILE A 11 -29.67 22.38 17.38
N ALA A 12 -29.75 22.17 18.69
CA ALA A 12 -28.71 21.48 19.46
C ALA A 12 -28.48 20.05 18.95
N VAL A 13 -29.55 19.32 18.64
CA VAL A 13 -29.47 17.97 18.07
C VAL A 13 -28.85 18.00 16.67
N ALA A 14 -29.26 18.94 15.82
CA ALA A 14 -28.69 19.09 14.47
C ALA A 14 -27.19 19.43 14.51
N LEU A 15 -26.77 20.31 15.42
CA LEU A 15 -25.36 20.64 15.63
C LEU A 15 -24.56 19.42 16.13
N MET A 16 -25.13 18.64 17.05
CA MET A 16 -24.51 17.41 17.53
C MET A 16 -24.30 16.40 16.40
N PHE A 17 -25.31 16.18 15.54
CA PHE A 17 -25.18 15.32 14.37
C PHE A 17 -24.16 15.84 13.36
N SER A 18 -24.13 17.15 13.12
CA SER A 18 -23.14 17.78 12.24
C SER A 18 -21.71 17.56 12.74
N LEU A 19 -21.48 17.68 14.06
CA LEU A 19 -20.17 17.42 14.67
C LEU A 19 -19.78 15.94 14.55
N LEU A 20 -20.70 15.01 14.81
CA LEU A 20 -20.46 13.58 14.64
C LEU A 20 -20.14 13.24 13.17
N PHE A 21 -20.86 13.83 12.23
CA PHE A 21 -20.60 13.68 10.81
C PHE A 21 -19.20 14.22 10.46
N PHE A 22 -18.82 15.39 10.98
CA PHE A 22 -17.49 15.94 10.75
C PHE A 22 -16.36 15.12 11.38
N ILE A 23 -16.60 14.43 12.50
CA ILE A 23 -15.61 13.50 13.08
C ILE A 23 -15.43 12.25 12.22
N ILE A 24 -16.52 11.77 11.60
CA ILE A 24 -16.49 10.58 10.73
C ILE A 24 -15.90 10.92 9.35
N PHE A 25 -16.22 12.11 8.80
CA PHE A 25 -15.88 12.53 7.44
C PHE A 25 -14.78 13.62 7.35
N GLY A 26 -14.32 14.18 8.45
CA GLY A 26 -13.23 15.18 8.47
C GLY A 26 -11.91 14.56 8.04
N GLU A 27 -10.96 15.41 7.63
CA GLU A 27 -9.67 15.15 6.95
C GLU A 27 -8.83 13.91 7.32
N HIS A 28 -9.10 13.25 8.45
CA HIS A 28 -8.47 12.00 8.89
C HIS A 28 -9.48 10.92 9.33
N GLY A 29 -10.65 10.88 8.70
CA GLY A 29 -11.71 9.92 9.00
C GLY A 29 -11.32 8.48 8.66
N PHE A 30 -12.17 7.52 9.09
CA PHE A 30 -11.97 6.07 8.93
C PHE A 30 -11.59 5.62 7.50
N ILE A 31 -12.03 6.36 6.48
CA ILE A 31 -11.75 6.09 5.06
C ILE A 31 -10.25 6.25 4.77
N ASP A 32 -9.62 7.30 5.30
CA ASP A 32 -8.21 7.60 5.05
C ASP A 32 -7.29 6.56 5.71
N LEU A 33 -7.64 6.10 6.90
CA LEU A 33 -6.93 5.00 7.57
C LEU A 33 -6.98 3.70 6.77
N ASN A 34 -8.11 3.41 6.11
CA ASN A 34 -8.24 2.20 5.30
C ASN A 34 -7.45 2.31 4.00
N SER A 35 -7.48 3.46 3.32
CA SER A 35 -6.64 3.70 2.13
C SER A 35 -5.15 3.66 2.48
N LEU A 36 -4.74 4.27 3.59
CA LEU A 36 -3.35 4.27 4.02
C LEU A 36 -2.86 2.87 4.38
N LYS A 37 -3.71 2.05 5.00
CA LYS A 37 -3.40 0.65 5.29
C LYS A 37 -3.34 -0.21 4.02
N ALA A 38 -4.20 0.05 3.05
CA ALA A 38 -4.14 -0.60 1.74
C ALA A 38 -2.87 -0.22 0.96
N GLU A 39 -2.50 1.06 0.98
CA GLU A 39 -1.25 1.58 0.39
C GLU A 39 -0.03 0.93 1.06
N GLN A 40 -0.01 0.85 2.40
CA GLN A 40 1.05 0.17 3.14
C GLN A 40 1.18 -1.28 2.71
N ASN A 41 0.08 -2.03 2.68
CA ASN A 41 0.10 -3.44 2.30
C ASN A 41 0.63 -3.64 0.88
N ARG A 42 0.20 -2.78 -0.07
CA ARG A 42 0.69 -2.82 -1.46
C ARG A 42 2.20 -2.59 -1.52
N LEU A 43 2.69 -1.57 -0.81
CA LEU A 43 4.13 -1.27 -0.76
C LEU A 43 4.94 -2.38 -0.09
N THR A 44 4.40 -3.04 0.95
CA THR A 44 5.04 -4.19 1.58
C THR A 44 5.16 -5.36 0.61
N GLU A 45 4.09 -5.69 -0.11
CA GLU A 45 4.11 -6.77 -1.10
C GLU A 45 5.08 -6.47 -2.26
N GLU A 46 5.09 -5.25 -2.78
CA GLU A 46 6.06 -4.81 -3.79
C GLU A 46 7.50 -4.92 -3.28
N ASN A 47 7.75 -4.55 -2.03
CA ASN A 47 9.08 -4.64 -1.42
C ASN A 47 9.54 -6.10 -1.27
N GLU A 48 8.66 -6.99 -0.82
CA GLU A 48 8.95 -8.42 -0.73
C GLU A 48 9.29 -9.01 -2.10
N GLN A 49 8.51 -8.69 -3.14
CA GLN A 49 8.77 -9.13 -4.50
C GLN A 49 10.12 -8.60 -5.02
N LEU A 50 10.43 -7.33 -4.79
CA LEU A 50 11.72 -6.74 -5.18
C LEU A 50 12.89 -7.35 -4.41
N THR A 51 12.70 -7.68 -3.14
CA THR A 51 13.71 -8.35 -2.32
C THR A 51 14.01 -9.74 -2.85
N GLN A 52 12.99 -10.53 -3.18
CA GLN A 52 13.15 -11.84 -3.80
C GLN A 52 13.86 -11.73 -5.16
N LYS A 53 13.45 -10.78 -6.00
CA LYS A 53 14.10 -10.54 -7.29
C LYS A 53 15.57 -10.16 -7.13
N ASN A 54 15.90 -9.30 -6.18
CA ASN A 54 17.29 -8.95 -5.88
C ASN A 54 18.10 -10.17 -5.43
N LEU A 55 17.53 -11.04 -4.59
CA LEU A 55 18.21 -12.26 -4.16
C LEU A 55 18.50 -13.18 -5.36
N THR A 56 17.50 -13.42 -6.21
CA THR A 56 17.67 -14.23 -7.42
C THR A 56 18.73 -13.67 -8.35
N LEU A 57 18.68 -12.36 -8.63
CA LEU A 57 19.66 -11.69 -9.49
C LEU A 57 21.06 -11.73 -8.88
N SER A 58 21.18 -11.60 -7.56
CA SER A 58 22.47 -11.69 -6.87
C SER A 58 23.10 -13.08 -7.04
N VAL A 59 22.31 -14.15 -6.90
CA VAL A 59 22.75 -15.53 -7.14
C VAL A 59 23.13 -15.73 -8.61
N GLU A 60 22.37 -15.19 -9.54
CA GLU A 60 22.67 -15.26 -10.98
C GLU A 60 23.97 -14.52 -11.32
N ILE A 61 24.18 -13.32 -10.78
CA ILE A 61 25.42 -12.56 -10.93
C ILE A 61 26.61 -13.35 -10.38
N ASP A 62 26.45 -14.00 -9.21
CA ASP A 62 27.51 -14.82 -8.62
C ASP A 62 27.88 -16.00 -9.52
N ARG A 63 26.87 -16.70 -10.06
CA ARG A 63 27.09 -17.80 -11.02
C ARG A 63 27.74 -17.33 -12.31
N LEU A 64 27.31 -16.19 -12.86
CA LEU A 64 27.93 -15.60 -14.05
C LEU A 64 29.38 -15.15 -13.82
N LYS A 65 29.79 -14.90 -12.57
CA LYS A 65 31.18 -14.51 -12.24
C LYS A 65 32.07 -15.72 -11.94
N HIS A 66 31.53 -16.77 -11.35
CA HIS A 66 32.32 -17.83 -10.74
C HIS A 66 32.09 -19.22 -11.36
N ASP A 67 31.08 -19.41 -12.21
CA ASP A 67 30.75 -20.70 -12.85
C ASP A 67 30.89 -20.62 -14.38
N PRO A 68 32.04 -21.05 -14.94
CA PRO A 68 32.28 -21.06 -16.38
C PRO A 68 31.29 -21.91 -17.18
N HIS A 69 30.78 -23.00 -16.59
CA HIS A 69 29.81 -23.87 -17.26
C HIS A 69 28.44 -23.18 -17.36
N TYR A 70 28.07 -22.44 -16.32
CA TYR A 70 26.88 -21.60 -16.35
C TYR A 70 26.99 -20.50 -17.40
N ILE A 71 28.13 -19.80 -17.50
CA ILE A 71 28.38 -18.79 -18.53
C ILE A 71 28.24 -19.39 -19.94
N GLU A 72 28.84 -20.57 -20.19
CA GLU A 72 28.75 -21.26 -21.47
C GLU A 72 27.30 -21.64 -21.83
N SER A 73 26.53 -22.09 -20.84
CA SER A 73 25.11 -22.41 -21.03
C SER A 73 24.29 -21.17 -21.38
N VAL A 74 24.52 -20.05 -20.68
CA VAL A 74 23.87 -18.76 -20.94
C VAL A 74 24.27 -18.23 -22.33
N ALA A 75 25.55 -18.32 -22.69
CA ALA A 75 26.04 -17.88 -24.00
C ALA A 75 25.40 -18.66 -25.16
N ARG A 76 25.20 -19.97 -25.01
CA ARG A 76 24.48 -20.78 -26.01
C ARG A 76 22.99 -20.48 -26.07
N GLN A 77 22.36 -20.31 -24.92
CA GLN A 77 20.90 -20.30 -24.80
C GLN A 77 20.29 -18.89 -24.99
N GLU A 78 20.90 -17.86 -24.40
CA GLU A 78 20.44 -16.47 -24.46
C GLU A 78 21.09 -15.69 -25.60
N LEU A 79 22.37 -15.97 -25.90
CA LEU A 79 23.15 -15.20 -26.88
C LEU A 79 23.38 -15.93 -28.21
N GLY A 80 22.94 -17.18 -28.33
CA GLY A 80 23.04 -17.99 -29.56
C GLY A 80 24.47 -18.25 -30.02
N MET A 81 25.45 -18.17 -29.10
CA MET A 81 26.85 -18.42 -29.42
C MET A 81 27.12 -19.93 -29.46
N VAL A 82 27.55 -20.44 -30.62
CA VAL A 82 28.02 -21.82 -30.86
C VAL A 82 29.30 -21.82 -31.68
#